data_AF-A0A2H2Z348-F1
#
_entry.id   AF-A0A2H2Z348-F1
#
_cell.length_a   1.000
_cell.length_b   1.000
_cell.length_c   1.000
_cell.angle_alpha   90.00
_cell.angle_beta   90.00
_cell.angle_gamma   90.00
#
_symmetry.space_group_name_H-M   'P 1'
#
loop_
_entity.id
_entity.type
_entity.pdbx_description
1 polymer ?
#
loop_
_entity_poly.entity_id
_entity_poly.type
_entity_poly.pdbx_seq_one_letter_code
_entity_poly.pdbx_strand_id
1 'polypeptide(L)'
;MAAYLTQRISHPHHGITVSRAVTPLPEKRAKCSEPIYNVAAENATFFTPEQIPIPGTATEPQRSGKPVPKLFTPLKIRGIQMANRIWVSPMCQYSAHEGFHTPWHITHYGGMAQRGPGLMMIEATAVQANGRITPEDSGIWLDAHVETLKKHVDFAHSQNGLIGIQLGHAGRKASTVAPWLSSGATAIEEVGGWPDDVVGPGNEPFNEHYPKPRAMTIADIERFKHDFHAAVLRALRCGFDVIELHFAHGYLVSSFLSPAVNKRTDKYGGSFENRARLALELVDETRRIMPKQMPLFVRISATDWLDTNPDWNGGPSWNVDESIKLAQLLAQRGVDVLDVSSGGNHAQQKVVGGPGYQAPFAKKIKAAVGDSMLVSSVGSIKTGQVAQKLIEGSDEADDTPLDLIAAGRMFQKNPGLVWAWADDLDVSINVAHQIGWGFGGRSKKAPVDHTKLNVP
;
A
#
# COMPACT_ATOMS: atom_id res chain seq x y z
N MET A 1 63.48 8.23 -12.97
CA MET A 1 62.23 7.68 -12.41
C MET A 1 61.12 8.66 -12.73
N ALA A 2 60.35 8.36 -13.78
CA ALA A 2 59.43 9.30 -14.41
C ALA A 2 58.18 9.54 -13.53
N ALA A 3 57.78 10.80 -13.48
CA ALA A 3 56.56 11.28 -12.86
C ALA A 3 55.33 10.63 -13.53
N TYR A 4 54.69 9.69 -12.83
CA TYR A 4 53.35 9.21 -13.18
C TYR A 4 52.32 10.17 -12.58
N LEU A 5 51.86 11.09 -13.41
CA LEU A 5 50.74 12.00 -13.15
C LEU A 5 49.50 11.21 -12.73
N THR A 6 49.06 11.39 -11.49
CA THR A 6 47.77 10.93 -10.96
C THR A 6 46.65 11.86 -11.42
N GLN A 7 46.07 11.63 -12.59
CA GLN A 7 44.73 12.17 -12.86
C GLN A 7 43.71 11.36 -12.07
N ARG A 8 43.12 12.00 -11.07
CA ARG A 8 42.08 11.45 -10.21
C ARG A 8 40.75 11.54 -10.96
N ILE A 9 40.16 10.41 -11.34
CA ILE A 9 38.78 10.37 -11.82
C ILE A 9 37.89 10.30 -10.59
N SER A 10 37.19 11.39 -10.29
CA SER A 10 36.12 11.37 -9.29
C SER A 10 34.89 10.76 -9.95
N HIS A 11 34.35 9.66 -9.42
CA HIS A 11 33.00 9.26 -9.77
C HIS A 11 32.05 10.32 -9.20
N PRO A 12 31.30 11.06 -10.05
CA PRO A 12 30.53 12.22 -9.60
C PRO A 12 29.47 11.90 -8.55
N HIS A 13 29.03 10.64 -8.45
CA HIS A 13 27.94 10.23 -7.56
C HIS A 13 28.35 9.83 -6.13
N HIS A 14 29.63 9.56 -5.83
CA HIS A 14 30.01 9.03 -4.51
C HIS A 14 31.15 9.75 -3.81
N GLY A 15 31.84 10.71 -4.45
CA GLY A 15 33.02 11.36 -3.84
C GLY A 15 34.18 10.40 -3.53
N ILE A 16 34.05 9.12 -3.90
CA ILE A 16 35.09 8.11 -3.76
C ILE A 16 36.08 8.31 -4.91
N THR A 17 37.27 8.79 -4.57
CA THR A 17 38.39 8.87 -5.50
C THR A 17 38.98 7.48 -5.67
N VAL A 18 38.73 6.84 -6.81
CA VAL A 18 39.35 5.54 -7.12
C VAL A 18 40.68 5.82 -7.79
N SER A 19 41.80 5.50 -7.13
CA SER A 19 43.12 5.56 -7.76
C SER A 19 43.25 4.39 -8.72
N ARG A 20 43.05 4.64 -10.02
CA ARG A 20 43.46 3.69 -11.04
C ARG A 20 44.85 4.08 -11.52
N ALA A 21 45.80 3.15 -11.51
CA ALA A 21 47.04 3.32 -12.26
C ALA A 21 46.65 3.65 -13.72
N VAL A 22 47.34 4.61 -14.34
CA VAL A 22 47.08 5.01 -15.72
C VAL A 22 47.35 3.81 -16.61
N THR A 23 46.32 2.98 -16.85
CA THR A 23 46.33 2.08 -18.00
C THR A 23 46.28 3.02 -19.19
N PRO A 24 47.28 3.01 -20.10
CA PRO A 24 47.24 3.83 -21.30
C PRO A 24 45.88 3.65 -21.93
N LEU A 25 45.15 4.76 -22.16
CA LEU A 25 43.92 4.70 -22.92
C LEU A 25 44.29 3.99 -24.23
N PRO A 26 43.64 2.87 -24.59
CA PRO A 26 43.90 2.27 -25.88
C PRO A 26 43.75 3.37 -26.92
N GLU A 27 44.71 3.48 -27.87
CA GLU A 27 44.63 4.40 -29.01
C GLU A 27 43.18 4.43 -29.47
N LYS A 28 42.58 5.63 -29.58
CA LYS A 28 41.17 5.84 -29.97
C LYS A 28 40.84 4.91 -31.13
N ARG A 29 40.35 3.71 -30.84
CA ARG A 29 39.91 2.79 -31.88
C ARG A 29 38.65 3.45 -32.39
N ALA A 30 38.56 3.62 -33.70
CA ALA A 30 37.38 4.11 -34.43
C ALA A 30 36.06 3.32 -34.17
N LYS A 31 36.03 2.43 -33.16
CA LYS A 31 34.92 1.57 -32.75
C LYS A 31 34.06 2.14 -31.61
N CYS A 32 34.50 3.17 -30.89
CA CYS A 32 33.67 3.83 -29.87
C CYS A 32 33.37 5.26 -30.32
N SER A 33 32.40 5.38 -31.23
CA SER A 33 31.78 6.65 -31.60
C SER A 33 30.86 7.09 -30.45
N GLU A 34 31.19 8.19 -29.80
CA GLU A 34 30.48 8.83 -28.68
C GLU A 34 30.41 8.05 -27.34
N PRO A 35 30.50 8.76 -26.19
CA PRO A 35 30.30 8.15 -24.87
C PRO A 35 28.84 7.71 -24.67
N ILE A 36 28.65 6.49 -24.17
CA ILE A 36 27.34 5.93 -23.80
C ILE A 36 27.25 5.94 -22.27
N TYR A 37 26.30 6.68 -21.72
CA TYR A 37 26.11 6.81 -20.28
C TYR A 37 25.02 5.87 -19.78
N ASN A 38 25.26 5.24 -18.62
CA ASN A 38 24.20 4.64 -17.82
C ASN A 38 23.72 5.72 -16.86
N VAL A 39 22.68 6.45 -17.27
CA VAL A 39 22.18 7.62 -16.54
C VAL A 39 21.64 7.15 -15.18
N ALA A 40 22.07 7.81 -14.12
CA ALA A 40 21.64 7.48 -12.76
C ALA A 40 20.22 8.02 -12.51
N ALA A 41 19.42 7.31 -11.72
CA ALA A 41 18.13 7.78 -11.26
C ALA A 41 18.27 9.10 -10.52
N GLU A 42 17.36 10.03 -10.84
CA GLU A 42 17.35 11.36 -10.24
C GLU A 42 17.08 11.25 -8.73
N ASN A 43 17.73 12.11 -7.94
CA ASN A 43 17.53 12.24 -6.49
C ASN A 43 17.81 10.97 -5.64
N ALA A 44 18.34 9.90 -6.22
CA ALA A 44 18.76 8.71 -5.48
C ALA A 44 20.09 8.95 -4.74
N THR A 45 20.17 8.52 -3.48
CA THR A 45 21.40 8.62 -2.66
C THR A 45 22.45 7.55 -3.01
N PHE A 46 22.11 6.64 -3.92
CA PHE A 46 22.96 5.57 -4.41
C PHE A 46 22.80 5.41 -5.93
N PHE A 47 23.77 4.79 -6.60
CA PHE A 47 23.66 4.52 -8.03
C PHE A 47 22.63 3.41 -8.30
N THR A 48 21.62 3.75 -9.09
CA THR A 48 20.79 2.82 -9.88
C THR A 48 20.51 3.51 -11.22
N PRO A 49 20.39 2.77 -12.33
CA PRO A 49 19.94 3.35 -13.59
C PRO A 49 18.59 4.06 -13.43
N GLU A 50 18.42 5.18 -14.13
CA GLU A 50 17.11 5.79 -14.32
C GLU A 50 16.14 4.75 -14.91
N GLN A 51 14.86 4.84 -14.55
CA GLN A 51 13.84 3.91 -15.08
C GLN A 51 12.81 4.71 -15.87
N ILE A 52 13.12 4.93 -17.14
CA ILE A 52 12.25 5.65 -18.08
C ILE A 52 12.12 4.77 -19.34
N PRO A 53 10.89 4.32 -19.68
CA PRO A 53 9.63 4.47 -18.95
C PRO A 53 9.62 3.73 -17.60
N ILE A 54 8.71 4.11 -16.71
CA ILE A 54 8.53 3.47 -15.39
C ILE A 54 8.24 1.97 -15.59
N PRO A 55 8.82 1.05 -14.80
CA PRO A 55 8.49 -0.37 -14.85
C PRO A 55 6.98 -0.59 -14.67
N GLY A 56 6.40 -1.53 -15.41
CA GLY A 56 4.95 -1.79 -15.43
C GLY A 56 4.15 -0.92 -16.39
N THR A 57 4.78 0.05 -17.07
CA THR A 57 4.14 0.84 -18.14
C THR A 57 3.97 -0.03 -19.39
N ALA A 58 2.75 -0.13 -19.93
CA ALA A 58 2.52 -0.82 -21.19
C ALA A 58 3.32 -0.18 -22.35
N THR A 59 3.86 -1.01 -23.24
CA THR A 59 4.54 -0.54 -24.46
C THR A 59 3.52 -0.10 -25.52
N GLU A 60 3.86 0.89 -26.33
CA GLU A 60 3.03 1.29 -27.48
C GLU A 60 3.88 1.45 -28.75
N PRO A 61 3.52 0.78 -29.87
CA PRO A 61 2.43 -0.19 -30.00
C PRO A 61 2.73 -1.54 -29.30
N GLN A 62 1.67 -2.25 -28.91
CA GLN A 62 1.75 -3.61 -28.34
C GLN A 62 2.19 -4.64 -29.38
N ARG A 63 2.98 -5.64 -28.97
CA ARG A 63 3.45 -6.72 -29.87
C ARG A 63 2.32 -7.56 -30.46
N SER A 64 1.27 -7.78 -29.68
CA SER A 64 0.08 -8.51 -30.10
C SER A 64 -0.77 -7.76 -31.13
N GLY A 65 -0.49 -6.46 -31.37
CA GLY A 65 -1.29 -5.58 -32.22
C GLY A 65 -2.65 -5.18 -31.62
N LYS A 66 -2.97 -5.67 -30.41
CA LYS A 66 -4.19 -5.34 -29.67
C LYS A 66 -4.03 -4.01 -28.92
N PRO A 67 -5.12 -3.29 -28.61
CA PRO A 67 -5.07 -2.14 -27.72
C PRO A 67 -4.61 -2.55 -26.32
N VAL A 68 -3.98 -1.62 -25.60
CA VAL A 68 -3.59 -1.83 -24.19
C VAL A 68 -4.84 -2.03 -23.33
N PRO A 69 -4.97 -3.15 -22.59
CA PRO A 69 -6.10 -3.37 -21.69
C PRO A 69 -6.18 -2.27 -20.61
N LYS A 70 -7.41 -1.86 -20.24
CA LYS A 70 -7.64 -0.80 -19.26
C LYS A 70 -6.86 -0.99 -17.95
N LEU A 71 -6.67 -2.21 -17.45
CA LEU A 71 -5.85 -2.52 -16.26
C LEU A 71 -4.41 -1.98 -16.37
N PHE A 72 -3.85 -1.93 -17.57
CA PHE A 72 -2.49 -1.47 -17.88
C PHE A 72 -2.44 -0.03 -18.44
N THR A 73 -3.55 0.71 -18.36
CA THR A 73 -3.56 2.15 -18.69
C THR A 73 -3.12 2.98 -17.48
N PRO A 74 -2.40 4.10 -17.70
CA PRO A 74 -2.03 5.00 -16.62
C PRO A 74 -3.25 5.59 -15.91
N LEU A 75 -3.10 5.87 -14.61
CA LEU A 75 -4.12 6.53 -13.80
C LEU A 75 -3.52 7.70 -13.03
N LYS A 76 -4.01 8.91 -13.31
CA LYS A 76 -3.62 10.12 -12.59
C LYS A 76 -4.50 10.28 -11.36
N ILE A 77 -3.88 10.48 -10.20
CA ILE A 77 -4.56 10.77 -8.94
C ILE A 77 -3.86 11.96 -8.31
N ARG A 78 -4.55 13.12 -8.23
CA ARG A 78 -3.93 14.38 -7.79
C ARG A 78 -2.61 14.67 -8.53
N GLY A 79 -1.49 14.73 -7.82
CA GLY A 79 -0.16 14.99 -8.34
C GLY A 79 0.64 13.77 -8.79
N ILE A 80 0.14 12.54 -8.55
CA ILE A 80 0.85 11.32 -8.94
C ILE A 80 0.24 10.69 -10.20
N GLN A 81 1.03 9.88 -10.89
CA GLN A 81 0.60 9.09 -12.04
C GLN A 81 1.04 7.64 -11.87
N MET A 82 0.08 6.75 -11.64
CA MET A 82 0.32 5.31 -11.62
C MET A 82 0.52 4.81 -13.06
N ALA A 83 1.54 3.98 -13.28
CA ALA A 83 1.83 3.39 -14.59
C ALA A 83 0.75 2.42 -15.08
N ASN A 84 0.04 1.79 -14.14
CA ASN A 84 -1.07 0.86 -14.35
C ASN A 84 -2.01 0.91 -13.13
N ARG A 85 -3.15 0.21 -13.20
CA ARG A 85 -4.20 0.22 -12.15
C ARG A 85 -4.03 -0.88 -11.10
N ILE A 86 -2.85 -1.52 -11.06
CA ILE A 86 -2.52 -2.64 -10.16
C ILE A 86 -1.67 -2.09 -9.02
N TRP A 87 -2.05 -2.38 -7.77
CA TRP A 87 -1.26 -1.94 -6.63
C TRP A 87 -1.09 -3.03 -5.56
N VAL A 88 -0.01 -2.91 -4.79
CA VAL A 88 0.32 -3.83 -3.70
C VAL A 88 -0.53 -3.44 -2.49
N SER A 89 -1.42 -4.33 -2.04
CA SER A 89 -2.20 -4.14 -0.82
C SER A 89 -1.27 -4.17 0.41
N PRO A 90 -1.58 -3.42 1.49
CA PRO A 90 -0.83 -3.52 2.74
C PRO A 90 -0.95 -4.93 3.34
N MET A 91 0.19 -5.48 3.76
CA MET A 91 0.31 -6.85 4.28
C MET A 91 1.31 -6.89 5.43
N CYS A 92 0.81 -7.05 6.67
CA CYS A 92 1.68 -7.15 7.84
C CYS A 92 2.72 -8.25 7.69
N GLN A 93 3.97 -7.93 8.00
CA GLN A 93 5.10 -8.83 7.89
C GLN A 93 5.52 -9.41 9.24
N TYR A 94 5.10 -8.79 10.35
CA TYR A 94 5.40 -9.25 11.72
C TYR A 94 6.91 -9.51 11.90
N SER A 95 7.73 -8.59 11.40
CA SER A 95 9.19 -8.74 11.30
C SER A 95 9.94 -7.47 11.71
N ALA A 96 9.25 -6.51 12.33
CA ALA A 96 9.83 -5.30 12.90
C ALA A 96 10.37 -5.58 14.31
N HIS A 97 11.25 -4.71 14.78
CA HIS A 97 11.73 -4.72 16.16
C HIS A 97 11.41 -3.37 16.79
N GLU A 98 10.55 -3.33 17.81
CA GLU A 98 10.06 -2.09 18.41
C GLU A 98 9.47 -1.10 17.39
N GLY A 99 8.82 -1.61 16.34
CA GLY A 99 8.29 -0.77 15.25
C GLY A 99 9.29 -0.42 14.15
N PHE A 100 10.59 -0.66 14.36
CA PHE A 100 11.62 -0.39 13.35
C PHE A 100 11.65 -1.49 12.30
N HIS A 101 11.61 -1.08 11.03
CA HIS A 101 11.79 -2.01 9.92
C HIS A 101 13.21 -2.59 9.91
N THR A 102 13.28 -3.92 9.84
CA THR A 102 14.50 -4.72 9.71
C THR A 102 14.85 -4.98 8.22
N PRO A 103 16.02 -5.58 7.91
CA PRO A 103 16.40 -5.96 6.54
C PRO A 103 15.37 -6.85 5.81
N TRP A 104 14.47 -7.53 6.53
CA TRP A 104 13.34 -8.24 5.96
C TRP A 104 12.49 -7.32 5.07
N HIS A 105 12.06 -6.18 5.60
CA HIS A 105 11.18 -5.24 4.89
C HIS A 105 11.86 -4.66 3.66
N ILE A 106 13.16 -4.35 3.75
CA ILE A 106 13.92 -3.76 2.63
C ILE A 106 13.98 -4.78 1.48
N THR A 107 14.24 -6.04 1.81
CA THR A 107 14.27 -7.14 0.83
C THR A 107 12.87 -7.40 0.25
N HIS A 108 11.84 -7.43 1.10
CA HIS A 108 10.46 -7.70 0.70
C HIS A 108 9.90 -6.61 -0.21
N TYR A 109 9.91 -5.36 0.24
CA TYR A 109 9.39 -4.23 -0.54
C TYR A 109 10.30 -3.89 -1.71
N GLY A 110 11.62 -3.97 -1.56
CA GLY A 110 12.56 -3.77 -2.66
C GLY A 110 12.32 -4.75 -3.82
N GLY A 111 12.04 -6.02 -3.49
CA GLY A 111 11.70 -7.04 -4.47
C GLY A 111 10.44 -6.71 -5.30
N MET A 112 9.48 -5.99 -4.74
CA MET A 112 8.25 -5.56 -5.43
C MET A 112 8.42 -4.21 -6.15
N ALA A 113 9.13 -3.25 -5.55
CA ALA A 113 9.34 -1.91 -6.10
C ALA A 113 9.93 -1.94 -7.51
N GLN A 114 10.85 -2.87 -7.77
CA GLN A 114 11.51 -3.04 -9.07
C GLN A 114 10.66 -3.79 -10.13
N ARG A 115 9.39 -4.13 -9.82
CA ARG A 115 8.55 -5.03 -10.65
C ARG A 115 7.31 -4.36 -11.24
N GLY A 116 7.20 -3.05 -11.10
CA GLY A 116 6.21 -2.23 -11.79
C GLY A 116 4.76 -2.22 -11.28
N PRO A 117 4.44 -2.47 -9.99
CA PRO A 117 3.13 -2.08 -9.49
C PRO A 117 2.93 -0.58 -9.68
N GLY A 118 1.74 -0.15 -10.06
CA GLY A 118 1.40 1.27 -10.19
C GLY A 118 1.53 2.03 -8.87
N LEU A 119 1.35 1.33 -7.74
CA LEU A 119 1.60 1.82 -6.39
C LEU A 119 1.99 0.64 -5.48
N MET A 120 2.97 0.83 -4.62
CA MET A 120 3.28 -0.09 -3.53
C MET A 120 2.80 0.48 -2.20
N MET A 121 1.99 -0.25 -1.43
CA MET A 121 1.60 0.15 -0.08
C MET A 121 2.38 -0.69 0.95
N ILE A 122 3.08 -0.04 1.87
CA ILE A 122 3.67 -0.75 3.02
C ILE A 122 2.58 -1.10 4.04
N GLU A 123 2.88 -2.06 4.90
CA GLU A 123 1.93 -2.66 5.84
C GLU A 123 1.30 -1.67 6.83
N ALA A 124 0.27 -2.15 7.54
CA ALA A 124 -0.34 -1.41 8.63
C ALA A 124 0.75 -1.00 9.64
N THR A 125 0.98 0.31 9.72
CA THR A 125 2.03 0.91 10.52
C THR A 125 1.37 1.59 11.73
N ALA A 126 1.70 1.11 12.93
CA ALA A 126 1.03 1.53 14.15
C ALA A 126 1.36 2.98 14.52
N VAL A 127 0.32 3.78 14.81
CA VAL A 127 0.47 5.18 15.24
C VAL A 127 0.80 5.33 16.73
N GLN A 128 0.58 4.28 17.52
CA GLN A 128 0.93 4.15 18.94
C GLN A 128 1.55 2.78 19.18
N ALA A 129 2.42 2.65 20.18
CA ALA A 129 3.09 1.38 20.50
C ALA A 129 2.09 0.26 20.87
N ASN A 130 1.07 0.59 21.64
CA ASN A 130 -0.03 -0.33 22.00
C ASN A 130 -1.06 -0.54 20.87
N GLY A 131 -0.91 0.20 19.77
CA GLY A 131 -1.73 0.10 18.57
C GLY A 131 -1.26 -0.95 17.56
N ARG A 132 -0.16 -1.63 17.83
CA ARG A 132 0.32 -2.77 17.05
C ARG A 132 -0.63 -3.98 17.17
N ILE A 133 -0.65 -4.84 16.17
CA ILE A 133 -1.32 -6.15 16.22
C ILE A 133 -0.44 -7.13 17.01
N THR A 134 0.84 -7.26 16.63
CA THR A 134 1.84 -8.08 17.34
C THR A 134 3.05 -7.26 17.78
N PRO A 135 3.88 -7.75 18.71
CA PRO A 135 5.10 -7.04 19.12
C PRO A 135 6.04 -6.69 17.96
N GLU A 136 6.03 -7.50 16.90
CA GLU A 136 6.86 -7.39 15.70
C GLU A 136 6.21 -6.58 14.56
N ASP A 137 5.13 -5.83 14.84
CA ASP A 137 4.51 -4.95 13.85
C ASP A 137 5.32 -3.67 13.59
N SER A 138 5.17 -3.16 12.37
CA SER A 138 5.68 -1.86 11.94
C SER A 138 5.12 -0.69 12.77
N GLY A 139 5.93 0.35 12.98
CA GLY A 139 5.60 1.50 13.80
C GLY A 139 5.97 2.86 13.22
N ILE A 140 5.24 3.91 13.61
CA ILE A 140 5.56 5.31 13.31
C ILE A 140 5.22 6.27 14.48
N TRP A 141 5.17 5.75 15.70
CA TRP A 141 4.90 6.56 16.90
C TRP A 141 6.12 7.35 17.40
N LEU A 142 7.34 7.04 16.95
CA LEU A 142 8.58 7.74 17.29
C LEU A 142 9.17 8.46 16.08
N ASP A 143 9.85 9.58 16.32
CA ASP A 143 10.63 10.27 15.29
C ASP A 143 11.76 9.39 14.73
N ALA A 144 12.30 8.49 15.56
CA ALA A 144 13.35 7.55 15.15
C ALA A 144 12.89 6.55 14.07
N HIS A 145 11.59 6.24 13.97
CA HIS A 145 11.07 5.35 12.92
C HIS A 145 11.17 5.93 11.51
N VAL A 146 11.26 7.26 11.39
CA VAL A 146 11.31 7.96 10.10
C VAL A 146 12.50 7.49 9.26
N GLU A 147 13.68 7.28 9.87
CA GLU A 147 14.88 6.92 9.12
C GLU A 147 14.74 5.54 8.45
N THR A 148 14.23 4.55 9.18
CA THR A 148 14.04 3.20 8.63
C THR A 148 12.97 3.17 7.56
N LEU A 149 11.88 3.91 7.75
CA LEU A 149 10.78 3.98 6.77
C LEU A 149 11.21 4.71 5.49
N LYS A 150 11.99 5.80 5.62
CA LYS A 150 12.52 6.57 4.49
C LYS A 150 13.38 5.73 3.54
N LYS A 151 14.08 4.69 4.03
CA LYS A 151 14.88 3.80 3.18
C LYS A 151 14.03 3.07 2.13
N HIS A 152 12.75 2.76 2.43
CA HIS A 152 11.84 2.19 1.44
C HIS A 152 11.40 3.22 0.40
N VAL A 153 11.15 4.45 0.85
CA VAL A 153 10.81 5.58 -0.03
C VAL A 153 11.94 5.86 -1.00
N ASP A 154 13.16 6.03 -0.49
CA ASP A 154 14.35 6.29 -1.29
C ASP A 154 14.57 5.17 -2.32
N PHE A 155 14.36 3.90 -1.93
CA PHE A 155 14.49 2.78 -2.88
C PHE A 155 13.39 2.79 -3.94
N ALA A 156 12.12 2.98 -3.58
CA ALA A 156 11.02 3.02 -4.54
C ALA A 156 11.19 4.16 -5.55
N HIS A 157 11.52 5.36 -5.09
CA HIS A 157 11.77 6.53 -5.93
C HIS A 157 12.99 6.34 -6.84
N SER A 158 14.03 5.63 -6.37
CA SER A 158 15.17 5.26 -7.21
C SER A 158 14.80 4.36 -8.41
N GLN A 159 13.67 3.67 -8.32
CA GLN A 159 13.10 2.86 -9.42
C GLN A 159 12.00 3.60 -10.19
N ASN A 160 11.84 4.91 -9.96
CA ASN A 160 10.76 5.75 -10.49
C ASN A 160 9.35 5.24 -10.10
N GLY A 161 9.27 4.47 -9.01
CA GLY A 161 8.05 3.85 -8.52
C GLY A 161 7.40 4.66 -7.39
N LEU A 162 6.09 4.45 -7.21
CA LEU A 162 5.29 5.12 -6.19
C LEU A 162 5.14 4.24 -4.94
N ILE A 163 5.18 4.86 -3.77
CA ILE A 163 5.06 4.16 -2.49
C ILE A 163 4.17 4.91 -1.50
N GLY A 164 3.29 4.17 -0.84
CA GLY A 164 2.42 4.66 0.23
C GLY A 164 2.60 3.90 1.53
N ILE A 165 2.01 4.45 2.59
CA ILE A 165 1.95 3.85 3.93
C ILE A 165 0.50 3.74 4.41
N GLN A 166 0.15 2.60 4.99
CA GLN A 166 -1.11 2.43 5.69
C GLN A 166 -0.93 2.74 7.18
N LEU A 167 -1.64 3.74 7.71
CA LEU A 167 -1.61 4.12 9.13
C LEU A 167 -2.81 3.50 9.88
N GLY A 168 -2.55 2.90 11.05
CA GLY A 168 -3.59 2.21 11.79
C GLY A 168 -3.32 2.04 13.29
N HIS A 169 -4.32 1.47 13.95
CA HIS A 169 -4.26 1.07 15.36
C HIS A 169 -5.15 -0.16 15.55
N ALA A 170 -4.62 -1.28 16.05
CA ALA A 170 -5.29 -2.57 16.11
C ALA A 170 -6.47 -2.61 17.12
N GLY A 171 -6.47 -1.71 18.10
CA GLY A 171 -7.58 -1.55 19.04
C GLY A 171 -7.81 -2.84 19.82
N ARG A 172 -9.06 -3.31 19.93
CA ARG A 172 -9.40 -4.53 20.69
C ARG A 172 -8.81 -5.84 20.14
N LYS A 173 -8.09 -5.77 19.03
CA LYS A 173 -7.37 -6.88 18.39
C LYS A 173 -5.84 -6.72 18.50
N ALA A 174 -5.36 -5.78 19.30
CA ALA A 174 -3.95 -5.60 19.61
C ALA A 174 -3.44 -6.70 20.55
N SER A 175 -2.11 -6.77 20.68
CA SER A 175 -1.41 -7.68 21.59
C SER A 175 -1.70 -9.16 21.32
N THR A 176 -1.56 -9.57 20.07
CA THR A 176 -1.59 -10.98 19.65
C THR A 176 -0.22 -11.45 19.17
N VAL A 177 -0.01 -12.76 19.08
CA VAL A 177 1.18 -13.33 18.44
C VAL A 177 1.04 -13.39 16.92
N ALA A 178 2.17 -13.49 16.21
CA ALA A 178 2.22 -13.64 14.76
C ALA A 178 1.35 -14.82 14.25
N PRO A 179 0.72 -14.70 13.06
CA PRO A 179 -0.31 -15.62 12.60
C PRO A 179 0.17 -17.06 12.32
N TRP A 180 1.48 -17.29 12.18
CA TRP A 180 2.04 -18.65 12.06
C TRP A 180 2.25 -19.33 13.42
N LEU A 181 2.17 -18.60 14.52
CA LEU A 181 2.25 -19.14 15.88
C LEU A 181 0.85 -19.51 16.41
N SER A 182 -0.17 -18.72 16.08
CA SER A 182 -1.55 -18.97 16.46
C SER A 182 -2.53 -18.14 15.61
N SER A 183 -3.80 -18.55 15.57
CA SER A 183 -4.91 -17.82 14.93
C SER A 183 -5.39 -16.58 15.71
N GLY A 184 -4.65 -16.15 16.73
CA GLY A 184 -4.97 -14.96 17.54
C GLY A 184 -4.76 -15.15 19.04
N ALA A 185 -3.82 -16.01 19.46
CA ALA A 185 -3.44 -16.06 20.88
C ALA A 185 -2.90 -14.71 21.34
N THR A 186 -3.27 -14.31 22.55
CA THR A 186 -2.75 -13.12 23.20
C THR A 186 -1.23 -13.21 23.35
N ALA A 187 -0.52 -12.17 22.93
CA ALA A 187 0.86 -11.93 23.34
C ALA A 187 0.83 -11.33 24.75
N ILE A 188 1.50 -11.99 25.69
CA ILE A 188 1.67 -11.54 27.09
C ILE A 188 3.03 -10.87 27.26
N GLU A 189 3.28 -10.26 28.42
CA GLU A 189 4.49 -9.46 28.70
C GLU A 189 5.79 -10.25 28.44
N GLU A 190 5.82 -11.55 28.76
CA GLU A 190 6.98 -12.42 28.58
C GLU A 190 7.43 -12.56 27.11
N VAL A 191 6.52 -12.29 26.17
CA VAL A 191 6.81 -12.28 24.72
C VAL A 191 6.67 -10.88 24.12
N GLY A 192 6.72 -9.83 24.96
CA GLY A 192 6.67 -8.43 24.54
C GLY A 192 5.26 -7.89 24.26
N GLY A 193 4.22 -8.61 24.68
CA GLY A 193 2.83 -8.14 24.60
C GLY A 193 2.46 -7.14 25.70
N TRP A 194 1.25 -6.59 25.58
CA TRP A 194 0.67 -5.55 26.45
C TRP A 194 -0.84 -5.80 26.67
N PRO A 195 -1.26 -6.98 27.18
CA PRO A 195 -2.67 -7.35 27.27
C PRO A 195 -3.52 -6.37 28.10
N ASP A 196 -2.92 -5.70 29.09
CA ASP A 196 -3.60 -4.74 29.96
C ASP A 196 -3.73 -3.31 29.38
N ASP A 197 -3.07 -3.02 28.25
CA ASP A 197 -3.13 -1.72 27.55
C ASP A 197 -3.81 -1.83 26.17
N VAL A 198 -4.66 -2.84 26.00
CA VAL A 198 -5.53 -2.95 24.81
C VAL A 198 -6.74 -2.03 24.98
N VAL A 199 -7.10 -1.27 23.94
CA VAL A 199 -8.17 -0.26 23.98
C VAL A 199 -9.23 -0.47 22.89
N GLY A 200 -10.46 -0.02 23.14
CA GLY A 200 -11.54 -0.07 22.15
C GLY A 200 -12.70 0.87 22.48
N PRO A 201 -13.78 0.87 21.68
CA PRO A 201 -14.97 1.67 21.95
C PRO A 201 -15.70 1.23 23.22
N GLY A 202 -15.54 -0.03 23.63
CA GLY A 202 -16.11 -0.65 24.84
C GLY A 202 -15.15 -1.64 25.48
N ASN A 203 -15.65 -2.50 26.36
CA ASN A 203 -14.87 -3.48 27.13
C ASN A 203 -15.04 -4.93 26.66
N GLU A 204 -15.63 -5.13 25.49
CA GLU A 204 -15.89 -6.45 24.91
C GLU A 204 -14.69 -6.92 24.09
N PRO A 205 -14.05 -8.06 24.45
CA PRO A 205 -12.95 -8.62 23.66
C PRO A 205 -13.45 -9.09 22.28
N PHE A 206 -12.54 -9.27 21.33
CA PHE A 206 -12.91 -9.80 20.01
C PHE A 206 -13.48 -11.23 20.10
N ASN A 207 -12.87 -12.06 20.95
CA ASN A 207 -13.37 -13.37 21.39
C ASN A 207 -12.69 -13.74 22.73
N GLU A 208 -12.94 -14.95 23.24
CA GLU A 208 -12.42 -15.44 24.53
C GLU A 208 -10.89 -15.59 24.63
N HIS A 209 -10.16 -15.57 23.51
CA HIS A 209 -8.70 -15.68 23.47
C HIS A 209 -7.98 -14.33 23.37
N TYR A 210 -8.72 -13.24 23.17
CA TYR A 210 -8.17 -11.90 23.03
C TYR A 210 -8.19 -11.15 24.37
N PRO A 211 -7.29 -10.16 24.56
CA PRO A 211 -7.31 -9.33 25.75
C PRO A 211 -8.63 -8.59 25.89
N LYS A 212 -9.05 -8.36 27.14
CA LYS A 212 -10.21 -7.53 27.43
C LYS A 212 -9.83 -6.05 27.22
N PRO A 213 -10.40 -5.35 26.23
CA PRO A 213 -10.04 -3.97 25.99
C PRO A 213 -10.55 -3.08 27.13
N ARG A 214 -9.81 -2.00 27.40
CA ARG A 214 -10.32 -0.86 28.15
C ARG A 214 -11.13 0.04 27.21
N ALA A 215 -12.32 0.43 27.66
CA ALA A 215 -13.12 1.41 26.93
C ALA A 215 -12.40 2.77 26.92
N MET A 216 -12.17 3.33 25.72
CA MET A 216 -11.53 4.63 25.59
C MET A 216 -12.40 5.73 26.20
N THR A 217 -11.80 6.58 27.03
CA THR A 217 -12.41 7.84 27.45
C THR A 217 -12.37 8.86 26.31
N ILE A 218 -13.10 9.97 26.43
CA ILE A 218 -12.95 11.09 25.49
C ILE A 218 -11.50 11.57 25.44
N ALA A 219 -10.80 11.64 26.58
CA ALA A 219 -9.39 12.02 26.63
C ALA A 219 -8.47 11.02 25.91
N ASP A 220 -8.76 9.71 25.98
CA ASP A 220 -8.05 8.70 25.17
C ASP A 220 -8.26 8.93 23.67
N ILE A 221 -9.49 9.25 23.26
CA ILE A 221 -9.82 9.51 21.85
C ILE A 221 -9.10 10.76 21.34
N GLU A 222 -9.05 11.84 22.14
CA GLU A 222 -8.29 13.05 21.79
C GLU A 222 -6.79 12.79 21.70
N ARG A 223 -6.20 12.00 22.62
CA ARG A 223 -4.80 11.57 22.54
C ARG A 223 -4.53 10.74 21.29
N PHE A 224 -5.40 9.78 20.98
CA PHE A 224 -5.28 8.97 19.78
C PHE A 224 -5.29 9.83 18.50
N LYS A 225 -6.18 10.83 18.41
CA LYS A 225 -6.18 11.77 17.28
C LYS A 225 -4.88 12.58 17.19
N HIS A 226 -4.32 13.02 18.32
CA HIS A 226 -3.03 13.70 18.36
C HIS A 226 -1.88 12.80 17.88
N ASP A 227 -1.83 11.56 18.34
CA ASP A 227 -0.79 10.61 17.94
C ASP A 227 -0.92 10.22 16.45
N PHE A 228 -2.17 10.10 15.96
CA PHE A 228 -2.45 9.89 14.55
C PHE A 228 -1.97 11.08 13.69
N HIS A 229 -2.20 12.32 14.13
CA HIS A 229 -1.64 13.50 13.48
C HIS A 229 -0.11 13.41 13.42
N ALA A 230 0.55 13.11 14.55
CA ALA A 230 2.00 12.99 14.59
C ALA A 230 2.53 11.91 13.64
N ALA A 231 1.82 10.78 13.52
CA ALA A 231 2.11 9.73 12.55
C ALA A 231 2.01 10.22 11.09
N VAL A 232 0.98 10.99 10.75
CA VAL A 232 0.84 11.62 9.42
C VAL A 232 2.02 12.56 9.13
N LEU A 233 2.40 13.42 10.08
CA LEU A 233 3.57 14.30 9.90
C LEU A 233 4.87 13.52 9.68
N ARG A 234 5.05 12.40 10.39
CA ARG A 234 6.22 11.52 10.18
C ARG A 234 6.18 10.83 8.83
N ALA A 235 5.02 10.36 8.37
CA ALA A 235 4.86 9.80 7.03
C ALA A 235 5.21 10.83 5.94
N LEU A 236 4.79 12.09 6.10
CA LEU A 236 5.19 13.19 5.21
C LEU A 236 6.71 13.43 5.24
N ARG A 237 7.34 13.38 6.42
CA ARG A 237 8.82 13.49 6.56
C ARG A 237 9.58 12.33 5.92
N CYS A 238 9.01 11.13 5.90
CA CYS A 238 9.59 9.99 5.17
C CYS A 238 9.61 10.24 3.65
N GLY A 239 8.64 11.00 3.13
CA GLY A 239 8.46 11.27 1.70
C GLY A 239 7.54 10.30 0.98
N PHE A 240 6.62 9.62 1.69
CA PHE A 240 5.62 8.77 1.04
C PHE A 240 4.76 9.57 0.04
N ASP A 241 4.36 8.93 -1.05
CA ASP A 241 3.53 9.52 -2.11
C ASP A 241 2.04 9.43 -1.78
N VAL A 242 1.65 8.44 -0.96
CA VAL A 242 0.26 8.16 -0.57
C VAL A 242 0.20 7.83 0.93
N ILE A 243 -0.84 8.29 1.60
CA ILE A 243 -1.21 7.82 2.94
C ILE A 243 -2.57 7.14 2.85
N GLU A 244 -2.66 5.91 3.36
CA GLU A 244 -3.92 5.19 3.54
C GLU A 244 -4.31 5.13 5.02
N LEU A 245 -5.56 5.47 5.34
CA LEU A 245 -6.10 5.35 6.69
C LEU A 245 -6.78 3.99 6.87
N HIS A 246 -6.34 3.20 7.84
CA HIS A 246 -6.88 1.87 8.08
C HIS A 246 -8.14 1.90 8.95
N PHE A 247 -9.32 1.96 8.32
CA PHE A 247 -10.63 1.95 8.98
C PHE A 247 -11.41 0.64 8.74
N ALA A 248 -10.70 -0.48 8.65
CA ALA A 248 -11.23 -1.78 8.27
C ALA A 248 -10.81 -2.89 9.24
N HIS A 249 -11.25 -4.11 8.95
CA HIS A 249 -10.81 -5.36 9.57
C HIS A 249 -11.03 -5.46 11.08
N GLY A 250 -11.93 -4.66 11.64
CA GLY A 250 -12.24 -4.67 13.07
C GLY A 250 -11.16 -4.10 13.98
N TYR A 251 -10.19 -3.42 13.42
CA TYR A 251 -9.24 -2.62 14.18
C TYR A 251 -9.90 -1.36 14.74
N LEU A 252 -9.15 -0.48 15.40
CA LEU A 252 -9.72 0.55 16.27
C LEU A 252 -10.83 1.36 15.61
N VAL A 253 -10.55 2.05 14.51
CA VAL A 253 -11.57 2.90 13.86
C VAL A 253 -12.72 2.06 13.29
N SER A 254 -12.44 0.89 12.72
CA SER A 254 -13.47 -0.04 12.23
C SER A 254 -14.42 -0.51 13.33
N SER A 255 -13.89 -0.74 14.53
CA SER A 255 -14.67 -1.14 15.71
C SER A 255 -15.57 -0.01 16.23
N PHE A 256 -15.18 1.26 16.05
CA PHE A 256 -16.05 2.41 16.32
C PHE A 256 -17.20 2.51 15.30
N LEU A 257 -16.96 2.13 14.05
CA LEU A 257 -18.00 2.14 13.00
C LEU A 257 -19.09 1.10 13.27
N SER A 258 -18.73 -0.11 13.68
CA SER A 258 -19.71 -1.21 13.78
C SER A 258 -20.63 -1.08 15.00
N PRO A 259 -21.97 -1.07 14.83
CA PRO A 259 -22.91 -1.10 15.95
C PRO A 259 -22.95 -2.45 16.66
N ALA A 260 -22.39 -3.51 16.06
CA ALA A 260 -22.23 -4.81 16.74
C ALA A 260 -21.20 -4.72 17.88
N VAL A 261 -20.23 -3.80 17.77
CA VAL A 261 -19.10 -3.65 18.70
C VAL A 261 -19.19 -2.36 19.53
N ASN A 262 -19.50 -1.23 18.89
CA ASN A 262 -19.56 0.06 19.55
C ASN A 262 -20.93 0.28 20.21
N LYS A 263 -20.99 0.01 21.52
CA LYS A 263 -22.17 0.24 22.37
C LYS A 263 -22.12 1.54 23.17
N ARG A 264 -21.27 2.50 22.78
CA ARG A 264 -21.15 3.78 23.49
C ARG A 264 -22.45 4.58 23.40
N THR A 265 -22.71 5.36 24.44
CA THR A 265 -23.87 6.27 24.54
C THR A 265 -23.49 7.75 24.47
N ASP A 266 -22.19 8.04 24.28
CA ASP A 266 -21.68 9.40 24.10
C ASP A 266 -21.64 9.81 22.63
N LYS A 267 -20.97 10.94 22.33
CA LYS A 267 -20.85 11.49 20.97
C LYS A 267 -20.13 10.57 19.96
N TYR A 268 -19.55 9.45 20.41
CA TYR A 268 -18.85 8.48 19.56
C TYR A 268 -19.59 7.13 19.41
N GLY A 269 -20.85 7.00 19.85
CA GLY A 269 -21.66 5.80 19.59
C GLY A 269 -23.16 6.03 19.47
N GLY A 270 -23.90 4.95 19.28
CA GLY A 270 -25.33 4.97 18.99
C GLY A 270 -25.62 5.21 17.50
N SER A 271 -25.91 6.45 17.12
CA SER A 271 -26.28 6.78 15.74
C SER A 271 -25.14 6.55 14.74
N PHE A 272 -25.46 6.47 13.45
CA PHE A 272 -24.47 6.37 12.38
C PHE A 272 -23.48 7.53 12.42
N GLU A 273 -23.96 8.76 12.60
CA GLU A 273 -23.16 9.99 12.64
C GLU A 273 -22.15 9.96 13.80
N ASN A 274 -22.57 9.46 14.97
CA ASN A 274 -21.69 9.34 16.12
C ASN A 274 -20.65 8.24 15.94
N ARG A 275 -21.03 7.07 15.39
CA ARG A 275 -20.09 5.97 15.11
C ARG A 275 -19.06 6.36 14.03
N ALA A 276 -19.50 7.07 13.00
CA ALA A 276 -18.64 7.57 11.92
C ALA A 276 -17.73 8.74 12.35
N ARG A 277 -18.06 9.42 13.46
CA ARG A 277 -17.41 10.67 13.88
C ARG A 277 -15.89 10.56 13.96
N LEU A 278 -15.36 9.52 14.61
CA LEU A 278 -13.92 9.35 14.75
C LEU A 278 -13.22 9.22 13.40
N ALA A 279 -13.77 8.41 12.49
CA ALA A 279 -13.22 8.23 11.15
C ALA A 279 -13.18 9.55 10.37
N LEU A 280 -14.27 10.33 10.43
CA LEU A 280 -14.37 11.61 9.73
C LEU A 280 -13.45 12.68 10.35
N GLU A 281 -13.34 12.75 11.67
CA GLU A 281 -12.42 13.66 12.36
C GLU A 281 -10.95 13.39 11.98
N LEU A 282 -10.56 12.12 11.85
CA LEU A 282 -9.20 11.73 11.42
C LEU A 282 -8.94 12.09 9.94
N VAL A 283 -9.93 11.93 9.07
CA VAL A 283 -9.84 12.30 7.65
C VAL A 283 -9.69 13.81 7.51
N ASP A 284 -10.53 14.57 8.19
CA ASP A 284 -10.50 16.04 8.17
C ASP A 284 -9.13 16.55 8.63
N GLU A 285 -8.61 16.02 9.74
CA GLU A 285 -7.31 16.42 10.28
C GLU A 285 -6.14 16.01 9.37
N THR A 286 -6.17 14.78 8.84
CA THR A 286 -5.16 14.28 7.90
C THR A 286 -5.14 15.14 6.63
N ARG A 287 -6.32 15.39 6.05
CA ARG A 287 -6.42 16.15 4.80
C ARG A 287 -5.94 17.59 4.96
N ARG A 288 -6.16 18.19 6.14
CA ARG A 288 -5.74 19.55 6.50
C ARG A 288 -4.22 19.74 6.47
N ILE A 289 -3.45 18.73 6.86
CA ILE A 289 -1.99 18.83 6.98
C ILE A 289 -1.23 18.22 5.79
N MET A 290 -1.85 17.32 5.03
CA MET A 290 -1.24 16.74 3.84
C MET A 290 -1.19 17.74 2.66
N PRO A 291 -0.12 17.74 1.84
CA PRO A 291 -0.06 18.51 0.61
C PRO A 291 -1.25 18.23 -0.31
N LYS A 292 -1.83 19.26 -0.93
CA LYS A 292 -3.02 19.13 -1.80
C LYS A 292 -2.84 18.15 -2.97
N GLN A 293 -1.60 17.98 -3.42
CA GLN A 293 -1.26 17.10 -4.54
C GLN A 293 -1.02 15.64 -4.12
N MET A 294 -0.96 15.35 -2.83
CA MET A 294 -0.75 14.01 -2.30
C MET A 294 -2.08 13.29 -2.13
N PRO A 295 -2.29 12.12 -2.76
CA PRO A 295 -3.51 11.35 -2.58
C PRO A 295 -3.71 10.84 -1.15
N LEU A 296 -4.95 10.91 -0.68
CA LEU A 296 -5.41 10.30 0.57
C LEU A 296 -6.29 9.10 0.26
N PHE A 297 -5.89 7.94 0.76
CA PHE A 297 -6.64 6.69 0.65
C PHE A 297 -7.32 6.39 1.99
N VAL A 298 -8.46 5.71 1.94
CA VAL A 298 -9.09 5.14 3.13
C VAL A 298 -9.49 3.71 2.84
N ARG A 299 -9.15 2.79 3.74
CA ARG A 299 -9.58 1.39 3.66
C ARG A 299 -10.74 1.13 4.61
N ILE A 300 -11.82 0.54 4.13
CA ILE A 300 -12.99 0.16 4.94
C ILE A 300 -13.33 -1.33 4.83
N SER A 301 -14.03 -1.84 5.84
CA SER A 301 -14.77 -3.09 5.70
C SER A 301 -16.20 -2.76 5.26
N ALA A 302 -16.63 -3.25 4.09
CA ALA A 302 -17.95 -2.93 3.54
C ALA A 302 -19.13 -3.57 4.30
N THR A 303 -18.88 -4.66 5.02
CA THR A 303 -19.85 -5.39 5.83
C THR A 303 -19.11 -6.15 6.92
N ASP A 304 -19.78 -6.40 8.05
CA ASP A 304 -19.29 -7.28 9.11
C ASP A 304 -19.52 -8.77 8.84
N TRP A 305 -20.30 -9.12 7.80
CA TRP A 305 -20.72 -10.51 7.49
C TRP A 305 -21.46 -11.21 8.65
N LEU A 306 -22.21 -10.43 9.44
CA LEU A 306 -23.05 -10.96 10.51
C LEU A 306 -24.45 -11.30 10.01
N ASP A 307 -24.93 -10.58 9.00
CA ASP A 307 -26.19 -10.85 8.29
C ASP A 307 -26.20 -12.19 7.56
N THR A 308 -25.03 -12.71 7.18
CA THR A 308 -24.87 -14.03 6.57
C THR A 308 -24.77 -15.17 7.59
N ASN A 309 -24.69 -14.87 8.89
CA ASN A 309 -24.65 -15.88 9.93
C ASN A 309 -26.06 -16.13 10.52
N PRO A 310 -26.69 -17.30 10.28
CA PRO A 310 -28.01 -17.60 10.85
C PRO A 310 -28.02 -17.66 12.38
N ASP A 311 -26.86 -17.88 13.02
CA ASP A 311 -26.72 -17.93 14.47
C ASP A 311 -26.57 -16.53 15.09
N TRP A 312 -26.45 -15.47 14.29
CA TRP A 312 -26.32 -14.10 14.77
C TRP A 312 -27.68 -13.55 15.21
N ASN A 313 -27.82 -13.33 16.52
CA ASN A 313 -28.99 -12.69 17.14
C ASN A 313 -28.65 -11.36 17.84
N GLY A 314 -27.40 -10.89 17.73
CA GLY A 314 -26.84 -9.75 18.48
C GLY A 314 -27.24 -8.35 17.97
N GLY A 315 -28.26 -8.26 17.12
CA GLY A 315 -28.82 -7.01 16.63
C GLY A 315 -28.13 -6.42 15.38
N PRO A 316 -28.20 -5.10 15.18
CA PRO A 316 -27.63 -4.44 13.99
C PRO A 316 -26.11 -4.62 13.87
N SER A 317 -25.63 -4.69 12.63
CA SER A 317 -24.21 -4.78 12.27
C SER A 317 -23.88 -3.81 11.13
N TRP A 318 -22.60 -3.56 10.90
CA TRP A 318 -22.16 -2.71 9.79
C TRP A 318 -22.44 -3.41 8.46
N ASN A 319 -23.03 -2.68 7.52
CA ASN A 319 -23.45 -3.22 6.22
C ASN A 319 -23.06 -2.29 5.05
N VAL A 320 -23.38 -2.74 3.83
CA VAL A 320 -22.99 -2.04 2.61
C VAL A 320 -23.68 -0.68 2.48
N ASP A 321 -24.91 -0.52 2.96
CA ASP A 321 -25.63 0.76 2.89
C ASP A 321 -24.99 1.80 3.81
N GLU A 322 -24.55 1.40 5.01
CA GLU A 322 -23.76 2.27 5.89
C GLU A 322 -22.39 2.61 5.27
N SER A 323 -21.77 1.65 4.57
CA SER A 323 -20.53 1.89 3.83
C SER A 323 -20.70 2.90 2.69
N ILE A 324 -21.83 2.87 1.97
CA ILE A 324 -22.17 3.87 0.95
C ILE A 324 -22.30 5.26 1.58
N LYS A 325 -23.04 5.38 2.69
CA LYS A 325 -23.18 6.66 3.42
C LYS A 325 -21.82 7.19 3.85
N LEU A 326 -20.97 6.34 4.42
CA LEU A 326 -19.62 6.72 4.83
C LEU A 326 -18.78 7.15 3.63
N ALA A 327 -18.79 6.39 2.53
CA ALA A 327 -18.04 6.69 1.32
C ALA A 327 -18.38 8.07 0.72
N GLN A 328 -19.67 8.45 0.72
CA GLN A 328 -20.09 9.78 0.28
C GLN A 328 -19.55 10.89 1.19
N LEU A 329 -19.55 10.68 2.51
CA LEU A 329 -18.99 11.63 3.48
C LEU A 329 -17.45 11.73 3.37
N LEU A 330 -16.77 10.64 3.03
CA LEU A 330 -15.33 10.61 2.78
C LEU A 330 -14.97 11.35 1.49
N ALA A 331 -15.72 11.13 0.40
CA ALA A 331 -15.53 11.85 -0.87
C ALA A 331 -15.67 13.37 -0.69
N GLN A 332 -16.67 13.82 0.07
CA GLN A 332 -16.88 15.24 0.41
C GLN A 332 -15.70 15.87 1.18
N ARG A 333 -14.89 15.05 1.87
CA ARG A 333 -13.73 15.47 2.66
C ARG A 333 -12.41 15.35 1.92
N GLY A 334 -12.45 15.03 0.63
CA GLY A 334 -11.26 14.96 -0.22
C GLY A 334 -10.44 13.68 -0.02
N VAL A 335 -11.09 12.58 0.35
CA VAL A 335 -10.52 11.23 0.13
C VAL A 335 -10.55 10.95 -1.37
N ASP A 336 -9.41 10.48 -1.90
CA ASP A 336 -9.20 10.31 -3.33
C ASP A 336 -9.49 8.86 -3.78
N VAL A 337 -9.19 7.89 -2.92
CA VAL A 337 -9.43 6.47 -3.18
C VAL A 337 -10.02 5.79 -1.96
N LEU A 338 -11.08 5.01 -2.17
CA LEU A 338 -11.61 4.07 -1.19
C LEU A 338 -11.14 2.65 -1.51
N ASP A 339 -10.35 2.04 -0.63
CA ASP A 339 -9.98 0.62 -0.70
C ASP A 339 -11.04 -0.23 0.02
N VAL A 340 -11.79 -1.02 -0.74
CA VAL A 340 -12.94 -1.74 -0.22
C VAL A 340 -12.57 -3.18 0.12
N SER A 341 -12.52 -3.45 1.43
CA SER A 341 -12.43 -4.79 2.02
C SER A 341 -13.72 -5.18 2.75
N SER A 342 -13.66 -6.11 3.70
CA SER A 342 -14.83 -6.59 4.45
C SER A 342 -14.41 -7.36 5.71
N GLY A 343 -15.35 -7.51 6.63
CA GLY A 343 -15.21 -8.34 7.83
C GLY A 343 -14.21 -7.84 8.87
N GLY A 344 -13.93 -8.71 9.83
CA GLY A 344 -12.91 -8.57 10.86
C GLY A 344 -13.39 -7.97 12.18
N ASN A 345 -14.59 -7.40 12.22
CA ASN A 345 -15.16 -6.76 13.41
C ASN A 345 -15.60 -7.76 14.48
N HIS A 346 -16.20 -8.89 14.11
CA HIS A 346 -16.84 -9.80 15.06
C HIS A 346 -16.46 -11.26 14.80
N ALA A 347 -16.23 -12.05 15.86
CA ALA A 347 -15.78 -13.44 15.73
C ALA A 347 -16.84 -14.37 15.14
N GLN A 348 -18.13 -14.03 15.27
CA GLN A 348 -19.24 -14.78 14.65
C GLN A 348 -19.48 -14.44 13.18
N GLN A 349 -18.61 -13.66 12.52
CA GLN A 349 -18.76 -13.40 11.08
C GLN A 349 -18.72 -14.70 10.25
N LYS A 350 -19.51 -14.76 9.17
CA LYS A 350 -19.49 -15.88 8.21
C LYS A 350 -19.21 -15.33 6.81
N VAL A 351 -17.92 -15.16 6.50
CA VAL A 351 -17.46 -14.61 5.22
C VAL A 351 -17.75 -15.59 4.08
N VAL A 352 -18.45 -15.12 3.04
CA VAL A 352 -18.65 -15.87 1.81
C VAL A 352 -17.53 -15.51 0.83
N GLY A 353 -16.55 -16.42 0.71
CA GLY A 353 -15.37 -16.23 -0.15
C GLY A 353 -15.61 -16.60 -1.62
N GLY A 354 -14.66 -16.26 -2.48
CA GLY A 354 -14.67 -16.54 -3.91
C GLY A 354 -13.71 -15.61 -4.68
N PRO A 355 -13.49 -15.81 -5.99
CA PRO A 355 -12.71 -14.87 -6.80
C PRO A 355 -13.33 -13.47 -6.80
N GLY A 356 -12.57 -12.46 -6.38
CA GLY A 356 -13.07 -11.07 -6.35
C GLY A 356 -14.27 -10.84 -5.43
N TYR A 357 -14.48 -11.66 -4.39
CA TYR A 357 -15.72 -11.68 -3.60
C TYR A 357 -16.10 -10.35 -2.92
N GLN A 358 -15.17 -9.40 -2.76
CA GLN A 358 -15.47 -8.07 -2.23
C GLN A 358 -15.81 -7.04 -3.31
N ALA A 359 -15.56 -7.36 -4.59
CA ALA A 359 -15.86 -6.47 -5.71
C ALA A 359 -17.35 -6.09 -5.83
N PRO A 360 -18.34 -6.97 -5.56
CA PRO A 360 -19.74 -6.55 -5.54
C PRO A 360 -20.01 -5.39 -4.58
N PHE A 361 -19.35 -5.34 -3.42
CA PHE A 361 -19.47 -4.22 -2.50
C PHE A 361 -18.83 -2.95 -3.04
N ALA A 362 -17.61 -3.09 -3.60
CA ALA A 362 -16.90 -1.98 -4.22
C ALA A 362 -17.70 -1.36 -5.37
N LYS A 363 -18.35 -2.18 -6.21
CA LYS A 363 -19.18 -1.73 -7.34
C LYS A 363 -20.41 -0.95 -6.87
N LYS A 364 -21.12 -1.43 -5.84
CA LYS A 364 -22.24 -0.68 -5.23
C LYS A 364 -21.79 0.67 -4.68
N ILE A 365 -20.63 0.73 -4.01
CA ILE A 365 -20.09 1.98 -3.50
C ILE A 365 -19.66 2.90 -4.66
N LYS A 366 -18.98 2.38 -5.67
CA LYS A 366 -18.57 3.13 -6.87
C LYS A 366 -19.76 3.75 -7.59
N ALA A 367 -20.86 3.01 -7.74
CA ALA A 367 -22.10 3.51 -8.32
C ALA A 367 -22.65 4.72 -7.53
N ALA A 368 -22.53 4.69 -6.21
CA ALA A 368 -23.05 5.75 -5.34
C ALA A 368 -22.15 6.99 -5.22
N VAL A 369 -20.83 6.84 -5.40
CA VAL A 369 -19.88 7.97 -5.33
C VAL A 369 -19.49 8.51 -6.71
N GLY A 370 -19.71 7.76 -7.79
CA GLY A 370 -19.38 8.15 -9.16
C GLY A 370 -17.91 8.56 -9.29
N ASP A 371 -17.69 9.72 -9.92
CA ASP A 371 -16.34 10.26 -10.16
C ASP A 371 -15.81 11.14 -9.01
N SER A 372 -16.58 11.31 -7.93
CA SER A 372 -16.15 12.12 -6.78
C SER A 372 -15.01 11.49 -5.98
N MET A 373 -14.85 10.17 -6.09
CA MET A 373 -13.82 9.37 -5.44
C MET A 373 -13.58 8.09 -6.24
N LEU A 374 -12.31 7.68 -6.36
CA LEU A 374 -11.99 6.42 -7.02
C LEU A 374 -12.22 5.24 -6.06
N VAL A 375 -12.55 4.07 -6.61
CA VAL A 375 -12.81 2.87 -5.79
C VAL A 375 -11.93 1.71 -6.23
N SER A 376 -11.22 1.16 -5.25
CA SER A 376 -10.40 -0.04 -5.36
C SER A 376 -11.12 -1.25 -4.76
N SER A 377 -10.88 -2.42 -5.33
CA SER A 377 -11.26 -3.71 -4.73
C SER A 377 -10.06 -4.61 -4.50
N VAL A 378 -10.19 -5.48 -3.50
CA VAL A 378 -9.22 -6.51 -3.11
C VAL A 378 -9.96 -7.82 -2.83
N GLY A 379 -9.24 -8.92 -2.65
CA GLY A 379 -9.82 -10.18 -2.16
C GLY A 379 -9.91 -11.26 -3.23
N SER A 380 -8.98 -12.21 -3.17
CA SER A 380 -8.94 -13.40 -4.04
C SER A 380 -8.94 -13.10 -5.55
N ILE A 381 -8.39 -11.95 -5.95
CA ILE A 381 -8.11 -11.62 -7.35
C ILE A 381 -6.75 -12.25 -7.71
N LYS A 382 -6.78 -13.30 -8.53
CA LYS A 382 -5.61 -14.18 -8.73
C LYS A 382 -4.95 -14.04 -10.10
N THR A 383 -5.67 -13.56 -11.11
CA THR A 383 -5.19 -13.51 -12.50
C THR A 383 -5.48 -12.16 -13.13
N GLY A 384 -4.72 -11.83 -14.18
CA GLY A 384 -4.90 -10.62 -14.96
C GLY A 384 -6.29 -10.52 -15.58
N GLN A 385 -6.88 -11.65 -16.01
CA GLN A 385 -8.23 -11.66 -16.61
C GLN A 385 -9.32 -11.30 -15.60
N VAL A 386 -9.21 -11.75 -14.33
CA VAL A 386 -10.17 -11.35 -13.29
C VAL A 386 -10.01 -9.87 -12.98
N ALA A 387 -8.77 -9.39 -12.82
CA ALA A 387 -8.50 -7.98 -12.56
C ALA A 387 -9.01 -7.07 -13.69
N GLN A 388 -8.76 -7.44 -14.95
CA GLN A 388 -9.22 -6.71 -16.14
C GLN A 388 -10.74 -6.59 -16.18
N LYS A 389 -11.46 -7.70 -16.00
CA LYS A 389 -12.93 -7.72 -15.99
C LYS A 389 -13.52 -6.79 -14.92
N LEU A 390 -12.88 -6.71 -13.74
CA LEU A 390 -13.34 -5.83 -12.68
C LEU A 390 -13.12 -4.33 -12.99
N ILE A 391 -12.06 -4.00 -13.72
CA ILE A 391 -11.74 -2.63 -14.15
C ILE A 391 -12.59 -2.17 -15.34
N GLU A 392 -12.89 -3.09 -16.27
CA GLU A 392 -13.74 -2.80 -17.43
C GLU A 392 -15.22 -2.76 -17.08
N GLY A 393 -15.66 -3.58 -16.13
CA GLY A 393 -17.09 -3.89 -15.96
C GLY A 393 -17.59 -4.76 -17.12
N SER A 394 -18.89 -4.76 -17.32
CA SER A 394 -19.55 -5.40 -18.46
C SER A 394 -20.64 -4.49 -18.99
N ASP A 395 -21.25 -4.87 -20.12
CA ASP A 395 -22.37 -4.11 -20.71
C ASP A 395 -23.68 -4.27 -19.92
N GLU A 396 -23.69 -5.08 -18.86
CA GLU A 396 -24.83 -5.23 -17.96
C GLU A 396 -25.04 -3.92 -17.16
N ALA A 397 -26.28 -3.44 -17.10
CA ALA A 397 -26.62 -2.14 -16.51
C ALA A 397 -26.18 -1.99 -15.04
N ASP A 398 -26.03 -3.11 -14.31
CA ASP A 398 -25.69 -3.14 -12.90
C ASP A 398 -24.19 -3.43 -12.63
N ASP A 399 -23.37 -3.55 -13.69
CA ASP A 399 -21.96 -3.91 -13.54
C ASP A 399 -21.01 -2.71 -13.58
N THR A 400 -21.01 -1.94 -12.50
CA THR A 400 -20.19 -0.73 -12.39
C THR A 400 -18.69 -1.04 -12.50
N PRO A 401 -17.93 -0.40 -13.41
CA PRO A 401 -16.48 -0.60 -13.51
C PRO A 401 -15.74 -0.02 -12.30
N LEU A 402 -14.67 -0.70 -11.87
CA LEU A 402 -13.78 -0.21 -10.81
C LEU A 402 -12.59 0.57 -11.37
N ASP A 403 -11.94 1.35 -10.51
CA ASP A 403 -10.84 2.24 -10.91
C ASP A 403 -9.46 1.59 -10.73
N LEU A 404 -9.32 0.77 -9.68
CA LEU A 404 -8.08 0.22 -9.17
C LEU A 404 -8.28 -1.22 -8.66
N ILE A 405 -7.22 -2.02 -8.71
CA ILE A 405 -7.19 -3.38 -8.16
C ILE A 405 -6.00 -3.55 -7.23
N ALA A 406 -6.28 -3.89 -5.97
CA ALA A 406 -5.26 -4.26 -5.01
C ALA A 406 -5.04 -5.79 -5.03
N ALA A 407 -3.78 -6.21 -4.93
CA ALA A 407 -3.42 -7.60 -4.70
C ALA A 407 -2.53 -7.71 -3.45
N GLY A 408 -2.85 -8.68 -2.59
CA GLY A 408 -2.05 -8.99 -1.40
C GLY A 408 -1.24 -10.27 -1.62
N ARG A 409 -1.77 -11.40 -1.15
CA ARG A 409 -1.16 -12.75 -1.22
C ARG A 409 -0.46 -13.09 -2.55
N MET A 410 -0.98 -12.60 -3.68
CA MET A 410 -0.37 -12.84 -4.99
C MET A 410 0.98 -12.14 -5.17
N PHE A 411 1.18 -10.95 -4.60
CA PHE A 411 2.48 -10.28 -4.57
C PHE A 411 3.45 -10.95 -3.59
N GLN A 412 2.97 -11.49 -2.46
CA GLN A 412 3.84 -12.30 -1.57
C GLN A 412 4.35 -13.55 -2.29
N LYS A 413 3.47 -14.21 -3.05
CA LYS A 413 3.82 -15.40 -3.83
C LYS A 413 4.74 -15.07 -5.01
N ASN A 414 4.51 -13.95 -5.67
CA ASN A 414 5.26 -13.51 -6.84
C ASN A 414 5.43 -11.98 -6.82
N PRO A 415 6.62 -11.45 -6.45
CA PRO A 415 6.90 -10.02 -6.52
C PRO A 415 6.76 -9.45 -7.94
N GLY A 416 6.92 -10.28 -8.98
CA GLY A 416 6.70 -9.96 -10.38
C GLY A 416 5.25 -10.07 -10.87
N LEU A 417 4.26 -9.91 -9.98
CA LEU A 417 2.84 -10.16 -10.31
C LEU A 417 2.34 -9.31 -11.49
N VAL A 418 2.75 -8.05 -11.60
CA VAL A 418 2.34 -7.17 -12.70
C VAL A 418 2.75 -7.76 -14.04
N TRP A 419 3.97 -8.28 -14.14
CA TRP A 419 4.43 -8.96 -15.34
C TRP A 419 3.63 -10.23 -15.60
N ALA A 420 3.41 -11.06 -14.56
CA ALA A 420 2.59 -12.27 -14.73
C ALA A 420 1.16 -11.96 -15.21
N TRP A 421 0.56 -10.86 -14.76
CA TRP A 421 -0.75 -10.41 -15.24
C TRP A 421 -0.71 -9.76 -16.63
N ALA A 422 0.45 -9.23 -17.02
CA ALA A 422 0.67 -8.77 -18.39
C ALA A 422 0.73 -9.98 -19.34
N ASP A 423 1.41 -11.06 -18.94
CA ASP A 423 1.44 -12.33 -19.67
C ASP A 423 0.04 -12.93 -19.80
N ASP A 424 -0.74 -12.95 -18.71
CA ASP A 424 -2.15 -13.40 -18.68
C ASP A 424 -3.02 -12.68 -19.74
N LEU A 425 -2.70 -11.42 -20.04
CA LEU A 425 -3.46 -10.54 -20.94
C LEU A 425 -2.77 -10.30 -22.29
N ASP A 426 -1.64 -10.96 -22.58
CA ASP A 426 -0.87 -10.77 -23.82
C ASP A 426 -0.45 -9.29 -24.01
N VAL A 427 0.05 -8.68 -22.93
CA VAL A 427 0.51 -7.28 -22.84
C VAL A 427 2.02 -7.22 -22.65
N SER A 428 2.71 -6.53 -23.55
CA SER A 428 4.11 -6.17 -23.38
C SER A 428 4.25 -4.91 -22.52
N ILE A 429 5.08 -4.99 -21.48
CA ILE A 429 5.35 -3.90 -20.54
C ILE A 429 6.84 -3.53 -20.52
N ASN A 430 7.12 -2.31 -20.09
CA ASN A 430 8.46 -1.90 -19.67
C ASN A 430 8.76 -2.53 -18.32
N VAL A 431 10.00 -2.97 -18.11
CA VAL A 431 10.47 -3.49 -16.82
C VAL A 431 11.80 -2.84 -16.47
N ALA A 432 12.25 -2.95 -15.23
CA ALA A 432 13.51 -2.36 -14.81
C ALA A 432 14.66 -2.78 -15.74
N HIS A 433 15.45 -1.82 -16.25
CA HIS A 433 16.44 -2.08 -17.32
C HIS A 433 17.43 -3.20 -16.96
N GLN A 434 17.82 -3.27 -15.70
CA GLN A 434 18.74 -4.25 -15.11
C GLN A 434 18.23 -5.69 -15.26
N ILE A 435 16.91 -5.86 -15.36
CA ILE A 435 16.21 -7.14 -15.50
C ILE A 435 15.82 -7.35 -16.96
N GLY A 436 15.30 -6.30 -17.61
CA GLY A 436 14.66 -6.39 -18.92
C GLY A 436 15.58 -6.82 -20.06
N TRP A 437 16.86 -6.46 -20.03
CA TRP A 437 17.82 -6.85 -21.08
C TRP A 437 17.95 -8.38 -21.25
N GLY A 438 17.68 -9.15 -20.20
CA GLY A 438 17.72 -10.62 -20.24
C GLY A 438 16.59 -11.23 -21.09
N PHE A 439 15.48 -10.50 -21.28
CA PHE A 439 14.28 -10.96 -21.96
C PHE A 439 14.01 -10.20 -23.27
N GLY A 440 14.31 -8.90 -23.29
CA GLY A 440 14.20 -8.04 -24.47
C GLY A 440 15.46 -8.03 -25.37
N GLY A 441 16.53 -8.68 -24.92
CA GLY A 441 17.82 -8.72 -25.61
C GLY A 441 18.73 -7.54 -25.29
N ARG A 442 19.95 -7.58 -25.82
CA ARG A 442 20.95 -6.50 -25.66
C ARG A 442 20.61 -5.32 -26.56
N SER A 443 21.00 -4.11 -26.14
CA SER A 443 20.90 -2.90 -26.98
C SER A 443 21.57 -3.10 -28.36
N LYS A 444 20.94 -2.55 -29.40
CA LYS A 444 21.45 -2.61 -30.79
C LYS A 444 22.63 -1.64 -30.96
N LYS A 445 23.49 -1.87 -31.95
CA LYS A 445 24.71 -1.08 -32.20
C LYS A 445 24.47 0.38 -32.66
N ALA A 446 23.27 0.70 -33.14
CA ALA A 446 22.88 2.08 -33.44
C ALA A 446 22.45 2.79 -32.15
N PRO A 447 22.53 4.12 -32.05
CA PRO A 447 21.94 4.87 -30.94
C PRO A 447 20.42 4.71 -30.99
N VAL A 448 19.93 3.60 -30.45
CA VAL A 448 18.51 3.39 -30.23
C VAL A 448 18.22 3.91 -28.83
N ASP A 449 17.19 4.73 -28.76
CA ASP A 449 16.47 5.07 -27.55
C ASP A 449 16.35 3.83 -26.64
N HIS A 450 17.12 3.81 -25.54
CA HIS A 450 17.25 2.68 -24.61
C HIS A 450 15.92 2.39 -23.88
N THR A 451 14.98 3.31 -23.98
CA THR A 451 13.58 3.23 -23.57
C THR A 451 12.77 2.15 -24.30
N LYS A 452 13.29 1.54 -25.38
CA LYS A 452 12.57 0.54 -26.22
C LYS A 452 12.98 -0.92 -25.96
N LEU A 453 13.51 -1.23 -24.78
CA LEU A 453 13.73 -2.63 -24.37
C LEU A 453 12.37 -3.31 -24.14
N ASN A 454 11.76 -3.75 -25.22
CA ASN A 454 10.51 -4.48 -25.20
C ASN A 454 10.78 -5.86 -24.61
N VAL A 455 10.19 -6.14 -23.46
CA VAL A 455 10.21 -7.48 -22.86
C VAL A 455 8.96 -8.22 -23.33
N PRO A 456 9.11 -9.44 -23.92
CA PRO A 456 7.99 -10.27 -24.30
C PRO A 456 7.04 -10.53 -23.13
#